data_AF-A0A1F9ABH1-F1
#
_entry.id   AF-A0A1F9ABH1-F1
#
_cell.length_a   1.000
_cell.length_b   1.000
_cell.length_c   1.000
_cell.angle_alpha   90.00
_cell.angle_beta   90.00
_cell.angle_gamma   90.00
#
_symmetry.space_group_name_H-M   'P 1'
#
loop_
_entity.id
_entity.type
_entity.pdbx_description
1 polymer ?
#
loop_
_entity_poly.entity_id
_entity_poly.type
_entity_poly.pdbx_seq_one_letter_code
_entity_poly.pdbx_strand_id
1 'polypeptide(L)'
;MGIGIIITDHNVRETLGVCDRAYILNEGIILEEGTPEKIAGSQKAREIYLGDGFQLSGSRQMRTQRSTAEKDAETTEQRTAQD
;
A
#
# COMPACT_ATOMS: atom_id res chain seq x y z
N MET A 1 12.85 3.97 -15.02
CA MET A 1 11.46 3.83 -15.46
C MET A 1 10.76 2.84 -14.51
N GLY A 2 9.54 3.13 -14.08
CA GLY A 2 8.77 2.25 -13.20
C GLY A 2 7.78 1.40 -13.99
N ILE A 3 7.52 0.17 -13.53
CA ILE A 3 6.51 -0.73 -14.09
C ILE A 3 5.22 -0.54 -13.28
N GLY A 4 4.11 -0.24 -13.97
CA GLY A 4 2.78 -0.29 -13.37
C GLY A 4 2.31 -1.74 -13.27
N ILE A 5 1.79 -2.14 -12.11
CA ILE A 5 1.28 -3.48 -11.85
C ILE A 5 -0.19 -3.38 -11.49
N ILE A 6 -1.02 -4.20 -12.14
CA ILE A 6 -2.43 -4.39 -11.78
C ILE A 6 -2.57 -5.81 -11.25
N ILE A 7 -3.19 -5.95 -10.08
CA ILE A 7 -3.40 -7.22 -9.40
C ILE A 7 -4.91 -7.34 -9.13
N THR A 8 -5.45 -8.54 -9.34
CA THR A 8 -6.76 -8.95 -8.87
C THR A 8 -6.59 -10.19 -8.03
N ASP A 9 -7.27 -10.25 -6.89
CA ASP A 9 -7.20 -11.36 -5.96
C ASP A 9 -8.48 -11.36 -5.10
N HIS A 10 -8.78 -12.48 -4.48
CA HIS A 10 -9.80 -12.60 -3.45
C HIS A 10 -9.25 -12.35 -2.04
N ASN A 11 -7.92 -12.38 -1.86
CA ASN A 11 -7.29 -12.16 -0.58
C ASN A 11 -7.06 -10.67 -0.28
N VAL A 12 -8.16 -9.97 -0.01
CA VAL A 12 -8.21 -8.50 0.02
C VAL A 12 -7.25 -7.85 1.02
N ARG A 13 -6.96 -8.49 2.16
CA ARG A 13 -6.09 -7.91 3.20
C ARG A 13 -4.65 -7.77 2.69
N GLU A 14 -4.12 -8.83 2.10
CA GLU A 14 -2.77 -8.91 1.56
C GLU A 14 -2.64 -8.04 0.31
N THR A 15 -3.65 -8.06 -0.56
CA THR A 15 -3.69 -7.22 -1.77
C THR A 15 -3.68 -5.75 -1.42
N LEU A 16 -4.55 -5.30 -0.50
CA LEU A 16 -4.57 -3.90 -0.06
C LEU A 16 -3.24 -3.48 0.58
N GLY A 17 -2.54 -4.39 1.25
CA GLY A 17 -1.23 -4.12 1.85
C GLY A 17 -0.12 -3.80 0.83
N VAL A 18 -0.21 -4.27 -0.41
CA VAL A 18 0.83 -4.05 -1.42
C VAL A 18 0.48 -3.01 -2.47
N CYS A 19 -0.79 -2.61 -2.55
CA CYS A 19 -1.29 -1.69 -3.55
C CYS A 19 -1.15 -0.22 -3.11
N ASP A 20 -0.79 0.66 -4.04
CA ASP A 20 -0.84 2.11 -3.82
C ASP A 20 -2.28 2.66 -3.93
N ARG A 21 -3.10 2.03 -4.77
CA ARG A 21 -4.52 2.34 -5.03
C ARG A 21 -5.29 1.03 -5.24
N ALA A 22 -6.56 1.02 -4.85
CA ALA A 22 -7.44 -0.12 -5.00
C ALA A 22 -8.84 0.29 -5.47
N TYR A 23 -9.51 -0.65 -6.12
CA TYR A 23 -10.89 -0.56 -6.57
C TYR A 23 -11.62 -1.82 -6.12
N ILE A 24 -12.79 -1.65 -5.51
CA ILE A 24 -13.72 -2.75 -5.24
C ILE A 24 -14.82 -2.69 -6.31
N LEU A 25 -14.98 -3.79 -7.04
CA LEU A 25 -16.04 -3.95 -8.02
C LEU A 25 -17.17 -4.78 -7.43
N ASN A 26 -18.41 -4.35 -7.65
CA ASN A 26 -19.61 -5.11 -7.37
C ASN A 26 -20.54 -5.03 -8.58
N GLU A 27 -20.97 -6.19 -9.11
CA GLU A 27 -21.87 -6.28 -10.26
C GLU A 27 -21.42 -5.47 -11.50
N GLY A 28 -20.11 -5.42 -11.75
CA GLY A 28 -19.54 -4.68 -12.88
C GLY A 28 -19.43 -3.17 -12.67
N ILE A 29 -19.75 -2.66 -11.47
CA ILE A 29 -19.70 -1.24 -11.11
C ILE A 29 -18.64 -1.04 -10.03
N ILE A 30 -17.97 0.11 -10.04
CA ILE A 30 -17.07 0.51 -8.95
C ILE A 30 -17.92 0.81 -7.72
N LEU A 31 -17.79 -0.04 -6.70
CA LEU A 31 -18.40 0.17 -5.40
C LEU A 31 -17.61 1.22 -4.60
N GLU A 32 -16.27 1.05 -4.58
CA GLU A 32 -15.35 1.92 -3.85
C GLU A 32 -14.00 2.04 -4.56
N GLU A 33 -13.37 3.21 -4.43
CA GLU A 33 -12.04 3.48 -4.97
C GLU A 33 -11.21 4.37 -4.04
N GLY A 34 -9.91 4.12 -3.96
CA GLY A 34 -9.03 4.93 -3.12
C GLY A 34 -7.70 4.32 -2.75
N THR A 35 -7.07 4.89 -1.72
CA THR A 35 -5.93 4.26 -1.05
C THR A 35 -6.42 3.08 -0.20
N PRO A 36 -5.54 2.13 0.16
CA PRO A 36 -5.88 1.05 1.07
C PRO A 36 -6.56 1.52 2.37
N GLU A 37 -6.12 2.64 2.93
CA GLU A 37 -6.67 3.22 4.16
C GLU A 37 -8.11 3.72 3.94
N LYS A 38 -8.38 4.38 2.81
CA LYS A 38 -9.74 4.82 2.46
C LYS A 38 -10.67 3.62 2.29
N ILE A 39 -10.22 2.58 1.57
CA ILE A 39 -11.01 1.37 1.35
C ILE A 39 -11.28 0.64 2.68
N ALA A 40 -10.25 0.48 3.51
CA ALA A 40 -10.37 -0.16 4.83
C ALA A 40 -11.30 0.60 5.78
N GLY A 41 -11.40 1.92 5.63
CA GLY A 41 -12.30 2.79 6.39
C GLY A 41 -13.72 2.90 5.80
N SER A 42 -13.98 2.39 4.59
CA SER A 42 -15.30 2.54 3.95
C SER A 42 -16.32 1.60 4.61
N GLN A 43 -17.42 2.19 5.08
CA GLN A 43 -18.57 1.45 5.60
C GLN A 43 -19.19 0.56 4.51
N LYS A 44 -19.34 1.07 3.28
CA LYS A 44 -19.87 0.28 2.15
C LYS A 44 -18.98 -0.90 1.82
N ALA A 45 -17.65 -0.70 1.82
CA ALA A 45 -16.70 -1.79 1.59
C ALA A 45 -16.82 -2.86 2.69
N ARG A 46 -17.02 -2.47 3.96
CA ARG A 46 -17.21 -3.41 5.07
C ARG A 46 -18.49 -4.20 4.98
N GLU A 47 -19.60 -3.54 4.69
CA GLU A 47 -20.92 -4.19 4.58
C GLU A 47 -20.99 -5.19 3.42
N ILE A 48 -20.34 -4.91 2.30
CA ILE A 48 -20.51 -5.68 1.05
C ILE A 48 -19.34 -6.64 0.79
N TYR A 49 -18.13 -6.33 1.26
CA TYR A 49 -16.90 -7.05 0.84
C TYR A 49 -15.93 -7.43 1.97
N LEU A 50 -15.57 -6.50 2.86
CA LEU A 50 -14.47 -6.69 3.82
C LEU A 50 -14.91 -7.38 5.14
N GLY A 51 -16.16 -7.16 5.56
CA GLY A 51 -16.67 -7.55 6.87
C GLY A 51 -16.19 -6.65 8.02
N ASP A 52 -16.91 -6.70 9.15
CA ASP A 52 -16.68 -5.82 10.31
C ASP A 52 -15.31 -6.03 10.98
N GLY A 53 -14.79 -7.26 10.95
CA GLY A 53 -13.50 -7.63 11.51
C GLY A 53 -12.28 -7.23 10.66
N PHE A 54 -12.48 -6.55 9.53
CA PHE A 54 -11.37 -6.17 8.67
C PHE A 54 -10.46 -5.13 9.34
N GLN A 55 -9.17 -5.45 9.35
CA GLN A 55 -8.09 -4.57 9.77
C GLN A 55 -7.00 -4.56 8.71
N LEU A 56 -6.56 -3.36 8.33
CA LEU A 56 -5.45 -3.17 7.41
C LEU A 56 -4.14 -3.36 8.18
N SER A 57 -3.39 -4.40 7.84
CA SER A 57 -2.04 -4.61 8.37
C SER A 57 -1.07 -3.64 7.68
N GLY A 58 -0.37 -2.83 8.48
CA GLY A 58 0.54 -1.80 7.98
C GLY A 58 1.81 -2.37 7.36
N SER A 59 1.79 -2.70 6.07
CA SER A 59 2.96 -3.19 5.31
C SER A 59 3.79 -2.07 4.68
N ARG A 60 3.29 -0.83 4.65
CA ARG A 60 3.95 0.28 3.93
C ARG A 60 5.19 0.84 4.63
N GLN A 61 5.36 0.61 5.93
CA GLN A 61 6.49 1.13 6.70
C GLN A 61 7.85 0.53 6.30
N MET A 62 7.89 -0.70 5.77
CA MET A 62 9.14 -1.39 5.43
C MET A 62 9.84 -0.84 4.18
N ARG A 63 9.13 -0.20 3.23
CA ARG A 63 9.73 0.33 1.99
C ARG A 63 10.33 1.73 2.16
N THR A 64 9.73 2.58 3.00
CA THR A 64 10.24 3.95 3.22
C THR A 64 11.54 3.97 4.01
N GLN A 65 11.72 3.02 4.95
CA GLN A 65 12.92 2.96 5.80
C GLN A 65 14.20 2.56 5.05
N ARG A 66 14.12 1.74 3.98
CA ARG A 66 15.31 1.44 3.15
C ARG A 66 15.83 2.68 2.43
N SER A 67 14.93 3.52 1.92
CA SER A 67 15.32 4.74 1.18
C SER A 67 15.96 5.82 2.06
N THR A 68 15.58 5.90 3.35
CA THR A 68 16.21 6.84 4.30
C THR A 68 17.56 6.33 4.77
N ALA A 69 17.68 5.03 5.10
CA ALA A 69 18.93 4.43 5.55
C ALA A 69 20.02 4.45 4.46
N GLU A 70 19.66 4.26 3.18
CA GLU A 70 20.59 4.33 2.05
C GLU A 70 21.12 5.75 1.81
N LYS A 71 20.28 6.78 1.99
CA LYS A 71 20.70 8.19 1.88
C LYS A 71 21.64 8.64 3.01
N ASP A 72 21.42 8.12 4.21
CA ASP A 72 22.26 8.43 5.37
C ASP A 72 23.65 7.79 5.25
N ALA A 73 23.72 6.58 4.68
CA ALA A 73 24.98 5.89 4.40
C ALA A 73 25.82 6.62 3.33
N GLU A 74 25.20 7.04 2.23
CA GLU A 74 25.88 7.74 1.13
C GLU A 74 26.39 9.13 1.55
N THR A 75 25.68 9.82 2.45
CA THR A 75 26.12 11.10 3.04
C THR A 75 27.31 10.94 3.99
N THR A 76 27.46 9.77 4.61
CA THR A 76 28.55 9.49 5.56
C THR A 76 29.86 9.15 4.84
N GLU A 77 29.79 8.37 3.75
CA GLU A 77 30.97 7.99 2.95
C GLU A 77 31.61 9.18 2.22
N GLN A 78 30.79 10.12 1.72
CA GLN A 78 31.27 11.33 1.04
C GLN A 78 32.04 12.29 1.97
N ARG A 79 31.77 12.25 3.28
CA ARG A 79 32.47 13.07 4.28
C ARG A 79 33.83 12.50 4.68
N THR A 80 34.01 11.17 4.63
CA THR A 80 35.27 10.50 4.98
C THR A 80 36.30 10.46 3.86
N ALA A 81 35.90 10.75 2.61
CA ALA A 81 36.78 10.75 1.44
C ALA A 81 37.39 12.12 1.10
N GLN A 82 37.11 13.16 1.90
CA GLN A 82 37.58 14.54 1.72
C GLN A 82 38.63 14.99 2.75
N ASP A 83 39.03 14.11 3.66
CA ASP A 83 40.15 14.26 4.61
C ASP A 83 41.35 13.37 4.19
#